data_AF-A0AAU1FXS5-F1
#
_entry.id   AF-A0AAU1FXS5-F1
#
_cell.length_a   1.000
_cell.length_b   1.000
_cell.length_c   1.000
_cell.angle_alpha   90.00
_cell.angle_beta   90.00
_cell.angle_gamma   90.00
#
_symmetry.space_group_name_H-M   'P 1'
#
loop_
_entity.id
_entity.type
_entity.pdbx_description
1 polymer ?
#
loop_
_entity_poly.entity_id
_entity_poly.type
_entity_poly.pdbx_seq_one_letter_code
_entity_poly.pdbx_strand_id
1 'polypeptide(L)'
;MTTGNLTYVYAVTHHPGPLNQALAGLHGIGQAPLRLLPPTGDTTDSAPGTSLAQLAFVASDVPEQDFNETALKSHFEDLDWLEYVARTHHEVVQAVAARATVLPLRMATVYQDDHRARQALSTQQAVFTQRLDQLRAHTEYGVKVYLTPAAGQPPSAAPAPPASPGKAYLQARRAQRHSRDAVYRQAEQAAEIIEAIASRHTTQRVRHAPQRGELTGPQENVLNDAYLIPDDQAEQFQAAIADAARSFPDLRIEVTGPWAPYSFATPAPAPADTPEPPR
;
A
#
# COMPACT_ATOMS: atom_id res chain seq x y z
N MET A 1 39.91 -1.41 -0.50
CA MET A 1 38.97 -1.74 -1.59
C MET A 1 37.87 -0.71 -1.51
N THR A 2 37.74 0.19 -2.48
CA THR A 2 36.60 1.11 -2.54
C THR A 2 35.37 0.26 -2.82
N THR A 3 34.54 0.05 -1.79
CA THR A 3 33.20 -0.50 -1.94
C THR A 3 32.46 0.36 -2.96
N GLY A 4 32.02 -0.24 -4.08
CA GLY A 4 31.19 0.45 -5.05
C GLY A 4 29.87 0.89 -4.41
N ASN A 5 29.31 2.00 -4.87
CA ASN A 5 28.00 2.46 -4.46
C ASN A 5 27.03 2.32 -5.64
N LEU A 6 25.81 1.89 -5.35
CA LEU A 6 24.68 1.93 -6.27
C LEU A 6 23.77 3.11 -5.91
N THR A 7 22.97 3.56 -6.88
CA THR A 7 21.92 4.56 -6.67
C THR A 7 20.60 3.86 -6.37
N TYR A 8 20.14 3.95 -5.13
CA TYR A 8 18.82 3.46 -4.72
C TYR A 8 17.77 4.55 -4.96
N VAL A 9 16.68 4.22 -5.64
CA VAL A 9 15.56 5.15 -5.88
C VAL A 9 14.33 4.75 -5.06
N TYR A 10 13.79 5.72 -4.31
CA TYR A 10 12.66 5.50 -3.40
C TYR A 10 11.33 5.79 -4.08
N ALA A 11 11.27 6.88 -4.85
CA ALA A 11 10.05 7.37 -5.46
C ALA A 11 10.33 8.31 -6.63
N VAL A 12 9.29 8.57 -7.42
CA VAL A 12 9.23 9.68 -8.39
C VAL A 12 8.35 10.78 -7.84
N THR A 13 8.73 12.03 -8.05
CA THR A 13 7.91 13.19 -7.69
C THR A 13 8.17 14.33 -8.67
N HIS A 14 7.28 15.32 -8.73
CA HIS A 14 7.62 16.60 -9.33
C HIS A 14 8.53 17.34 -8.37
N HIS A 15 9.67 17.87 -8.81
CA HIS A 15 10.65 18.62 -8.03
C HIS A 15 10.05 19.97 -7.59
N PRO A 16 9.45 20.07 -6.41
CA PRO A 16 8.99 21.35 -5.88
C PRO A 16 10.22 22.05 -5.30
N GLY A 17 10.39 23.35 -5.53
CA GLY A 17 11.49 24.12 -4.92
C GLY A 17 11.71 23.84 -3.41
N PRO A 18 10.65 23.70 -2.58
CA PRO A 18 10.77 23.41 -1.14
C PRO A 18 11.22 21.99 -0.74
N LEU A 19 11.18 20.99 -1.64
CA LEU A 19 11.42 19.60 -1.24
C LEU A 19 12.88 19.33 -0.88
N ASN A 20 13.82 20.03 -1.50
CA ASN A 20 15.25 19.90 -1.18
C ASN A 20 15.54 20.19 0.30
N GLN A 21 14.86 21.18 0.89
CA GLN A 21 15.03 21.51 2.31
C GLN A 21 14.43 20.42 3.21
N ALA A 22 13.31 19.83 2.80
CA ALA A 22 12.69 18.74 3.55
C ALA A 22 13.55 17.47 3.54
N LEU A 23 14.21 17.17 2.42
CA LEU A 23 15.10 16.02 2.29
C LEU A 23 16.38 16.18 3.11
N ALA A 24 16.84 17.40 3.39
CA ALA A 24 18.08 17.64 4.15
C ALA A 24 18.02 17.13 5.60
N GLY A 25 16.82 16.98 6.18
CA GLY A 25 16.63 16.40 7.52
C GLY A 25 16.36 14.89 7.53
N LEU A 26 16.32 14.26 6.35
CA LEU A 26 15.98 12.86 6.17
C LEU A 26 17.18 12.09 5.63
N HIS A 27 17.27 10.83 6.03
CA HIS A 27 18.33 9.94 5.58
C HIS A 27 17.72 8.69 4.98
N GLY A 28 18.34 8.22 3.91
CA GLY A 28 18.03 6.94 3.30
C GLY A 28 18.68 5.78 4.05
N ILE A 29 18.66 4.63 3.39
CA ILE A 29 19.31 3.40 3.84
C ILE A 29 20.79 3.66 4.09
N GLY A 30 21.31 3.12 5.20
CA GLY A 30 22.70 3.33 5.61
C GLY A 30 23.00 4.76 6.09
N GLN A 31 21.97 5.52 6.50
CA GLN A 31 22.08 6.95 6.84
C GLN A 31 22.58 7.82 5.68
N ALA A 32 22.43 7.35 4.43
CA ALA A 32 22.88 8.09 3.27
C ALA A 32 22.03 9.36 3.05
N PRO A 33 22.64 10.50 2.69
CA PRO A 33 21.88 11.71 2.39
C PRO A 33 20.98 11.49 1.17
N LEU A 34 19.76 12.03 1.25
CA LEU A 34 18.82 11.99 0.13
C LEU A 34 19.13 13.10 -0.88
N ARG A 35 18.89 12.83 -2.17
CA ARG A 35 19.04 13.78 -3.27
C ARG A 35 17.94 13.63 -4.31
N LEU A 36 17.66 14.72 -5.02
CA LEU A 36 16.78 14.70 -6.20
C LEU A 36 17.60 14.51 -7.47
N LEU A 37 17.20 13.54 -8.29
CA LEU A 37 17.81 13.26 -9.59
C LEU A 37 16.82 13.66 -10.70
N PRO A 38 16.95 14.84 -11.31
CA PRO A 38 16.11 15.23 -12.45
C PRO A 38 16.43 14.38 -13.69
N PRO A 39 15.53 14.27 -14.68
CA PRO A 39 15.84 13.62 -15.95
C PRO A 39 17.07 14.26 -16.60
N THR A 40 17.79 13.49 -17.40
CA THR A 40 18.87 14.04 -18.23
C THR A 40 18.26 15.10 -19.15
N GLY A 41 18.70 16.35 -19.04
CA GLY A 41 18.30 17.43 -19.93
C GLY A 41 19.32 17.62 -21.04
N ASP A 42 18.86 17.75 -22.28
CA ASP A 42 19.54 18.64 -23.21
C ASP A 42 19.43 20.05 -22.63
N THR A 43 20.57 20.64 -22.27
CA THR A 43 20.68 22.07 -22.03
C THR A 43 20.48 22.82 -23.34
N THR A 44 19.25 22.86 -23.86
CA THR A 44 18.86 23.76 -24.93
C THR A 44 17.51 24.40 -24.59
N ASP A 45 17.62 25.63 -24.09
CA ASP A 45 16.68 26.71 -24.36
C ASP A 45 15.23 26.49 -23.90
N SER A 46 15.03 26.32 -22.59
CA SER A 46 13.73 26.62 -22.01
C SER A 46 13.59 28.14 -21.90
N ALA A 47 12.77 28.72 -22.77
CA ALA A 47 12.38 30.13 -22.70
C ALA A 47 11.97 30.52 -21.26
N PRO A 48 12.36 31.71 -20.77
CA PRO A 48 11.98 32.18 -19.44
C PRO A 48 10.46 32.37 -19.39
N GLY A 49 9.74 31.43 -18.77
CA GLY A 49 8.28 31.56 -18.59
C GLY A 49 7.51 30.28 -18.31
N THR A 50 8.04 29.09 -18.62
CA THR A 50 7.31 27.83 -18.41
C THR A 50 8.08 26.93 -17.45
N SER A 51 7.94 27.14 -16.15
CA SER A 51 8.38 26.16 -15.15
C SER A 51 7.46 24.94 -15.24
N LEU A 52 7.72 24.06 -16.20
CA LEU A 52 7.23 22.69 -16.11
C LEU A 52 7.79 22.11 -14.82
N ALA A 53 6.93 21.62 -13.93
CA ALA A 53 7.35 20.98 -12.69
C ALA A 53 8.22 19.76 -13.04
N GLN A 54 9.54 19.93 -13.01
CA GLN A 54 10.48 18.93 -13.50
C GLN A 54 10.37 17.67 -12.66
N LEU A 55 10.19 16.52 -13.29
CA LEU A 55 10.22 15.23 -12.57
C LEU A 55 11.59 15.01 -11.92
N ALA A 56 11.62 14.26 -10.83
CA ALA A 56 12.85 13.79 -10.22
C ALA A 56 12.65 12.44 -9.52
N PHE A 57 13.70 11.63 -9.48
CA PHE A 57 13.80 10.56 -8.51
C PHE A 57 14.26 11.12 -7.16
N VAL A 58 13.68 10.60 -6.08
CA VAL A 58 14.25 10.71 -4.73
C VAL A 58 15.19 9.53 -4.54
N ALA A 59 16.47 9.80 -4.29
CA ALA A 59 17.50 8.77 -4.30
C ALA A 59 18.55 8.94 -3.19
N SER A 60 19.29 7.87 -2.91
CA SER A 60 20.49 7.89 -2.07
C SER A 60 21.51 6.85 -2.55
N ASP A 61 22.73 6.92 -2.03
CA ASP A 61 23.71 5.86 -2.26
C ASP A 61 23.44 4.68 -1.33
N VAL A 62 23.72 3.47 -1.82
CA VAL A 62 23.75 2.24 -1.02
C VAL A 62 24.97 1.40 -1.38
N PRO A 63 25.53 0.61 -0.45
CA PRO A 63 26.68 -0.25 -0.74
C PRO A 63 26.34 -1.32 -1.78
N GLU A 64 27.13 -1.42 -2.85
CA GLU A 64 26.91 -2.42 -3.91
C GLU A 64 26.96 -3.85 -3.38
N GLN A 65 27.80 -4.11 -2.39
CA GLN A 65 27.94 -5.43 -1.76
C GLN A 65 26.63 -5.95 -1.14
N ASP A 66 25.74 -5.06 -0.70
CA ASP A 66 24.48 -5.42 -0.02
C ASP A 66 23.28 -5.36 -0.98
N PHE A 67 23.40 -4.60 -2.08
CA PHE A 67 22.28 -4.29 -3.00
C PHE A 67 22.45 -4.82 -4.43
N ASN A 68 23.54 -5.54 -4.73
CA ASN A 68 23.63 -6.28 -5.98
C ASN A 68 22.63 -7.45 -6.02
N GLU A 69 22.34 -7.96 -7.22
CA GLU A 69 21.29 -8.97 -7.43
C GLU A 69 21.49 -10.25 -6.59
N THR A 70 22.74 -10.68 -6.41
CA THR A 70 23.06 -11.88 -5.63
C THR A 70 22.86 -11.64 -4.14
N ALA A 71 23.34 -10.50 -3.63
CA ALA A 71 23.22 -10.12 -2.22
C ALA A 71 21.76 -9.93 -1.81
N LEU A 72 20.94 -9.29 -2.66
CA LEU A 72 19.51 -9.11 -2.37
C LEU A 72 18.79 -10.45 -2.14
N LYS A 73 19.12 -11.50 -2.90
CA LYS A 73 18.51 -12.83 -2.72
C LYS A 73 18.81 -13.39 -1.33
N SER A 74 20.04 -13.25 -0.84
CA SER A 74 20.43 -13.69 0.50
C SER A 74 19.86 -12.80 1.60
N HIS A 75 19.85 -11.48 1.41
CA HIS A 75 19.31 -10.54 2.38
C HIS A 75 17.79 -10.61 2.54
N PHE A 76 17.05 -11.11 1.54
CA PHE A 76 15.62 -11.38 1.70
C PHE A 76 15.31 -12.54 2.66
N GLU A 77 16.31 -13.33 3.05
CA GLU A 77 16.19 -14.35 4.11
C GLU A 77 16.51 -13.76 5.50
N ASP A 78 17.13 -12.58 5.56
CA ASP A 78 17.44 -11.84 6.79
C ASP A 78 16.29 -10.87 7.11
N LEU A 79 15.45 -11.28 8.06
CA LEU A 79 14.26 -10.52 8.45
C LEU A 79 14.60 -9.15 9.06
N ASP A 80 15.68 -9.04 9.84
CA ASP A 80 16.06 -7.79 10.49
C ASP A 80 16.55 -6.77 9.46
N TRP A 81 17.36 -7.22 8.50
CA TRP A 81 17.78 -6.39 7.38
C TRP A 81 16.59 -5.97 6.51
N LEU A 82 15.70 -6.91 6.19
CA LEU A 82 14.52 -6.64 5.37
C LEU A 82 13.59 -5.62 6.05
N GLU A 83 13.35 -5.78 7.34
CA GLU A 83 12.55 -4.86 8.15
C GLU A 83 13.19 -3.47 8.20
N TYR A 84 14.50 -3.39 8.40
CA TYR A 84 15.24 -2.13 8.38
C TYR A 84 15.10 -1.40 7.03
N VAL A 85 15.36 -2.09 5.92
CA VAL A 85 15.28 -1.53 4.57
C VAL A 85 13.85 -1.11 4.22
N ALA A 86 12.86 -1.96 4.51
CA ALA A 86 11.46 -1.68 4.25
C ALA A 86 10.96 -0.46 5.04
N ARG A 87 11.30 -0.38 6.33
CA ARG A 87 10.95 0.78 7.18
C ARG A 87 11.60 2.06 6.67
N THR A 88 12.91 2.03 6.41
CA THR A 88 13.62 3.23 5.94
C THR A 88 13.06 3.70 4.60
N HIS A 89 12.80 2.77 3.68
CA HIS A 89 12.15 3.09 2.41
C HIS A 89 10.76 3.72 2.61
N HIS A 90 9.95 3.14 3.50
CA HIS A 90 8.63 3.66 3.84
C HIS A 90 8.70 5.08 4.42
N GLU A 91 9.59 5.33 5.38
CA GLU A 91 9.76 6.64 6.02
C GLU A 91 10.12 7.73 5.01
N VAL A 92 11.05 7.45 4.09
CA VAL A 92 11.43 8.38 3.01
C VAL A 92 10.22 8.71 2.13
N VAL A 93 9.51 7.69 1.66
CA VAL A 93 8.37 7.86 0.76
C VAL A 93 7.24 8.63 1.45
N GLN A 94 6.91 8.30 2.70
CA GLN A 94 5.89 9.03 3.48
C GLN A 94 6.26 10.49 3.70
N ALA A 95 7.53 10.77 4.02
CA ALA A 95 7.98 12.13 4.24
C ALA A 95 7.90 12.98 2.97
N VAL A 96 8.11 12.38 1.79
CA VAL A 96 7.90 13.02 0.48
C VAL A 96 6.39 13.19 0.22
N ALA A 97 5.58 12.16 0.45
CA ALA A 97 4.12 12.19 0.25
C ALA A 97 3.44 13.33 1.04
N ALA A 98 3.92 13.60 2.26
CA ALA A 98 3.41 14.67 3.10
C ALA A 98 3.64 16.09 2.54
N ARG A 99 4.41 16.24 1.46
CA ARG A 99 4.84 17.54 0.91
C ARG A 99 4.60 17.69 -0.58
N ALA A 100 4.52 16.59 -1.31
CA ALA A 100 4.35 16.58 -2.75
C ALA A 100 3.66 15.30 -3.20
N THR A 101 2.99 15.36 -4.35
CA THR A 101 2.52 14.16 -5.05
C THR A 101 3.71 13.24 -5.30
N VAL A 102 3.57 12.00 -4.88
CA VAL A 102 4.64 11.00 -4.96
C VAL A 102 4.12 9.74 -5.62
N LEU A 103 4.97 9.14 -6.45
CA LEU A 103 4.80 7.81 -6.99
C LEU A 103 5.84 6.89 -6.32
N PRO A 104 5.44 6.10 -5.31
CA PRO A 104 6.34 5.14 -4.68
C PRO A 104 6.90 4.15 -5.69
N LEU A 105 8.20 3.91 -5.69
CA LEU A 105 8.80 2.83 -6.48
C LEU A 105 8.89 1.56 -5.63
N ARG A 106 9.08 0.42 -6.30
CA ARG A 106 9.29 -0.85 -5.58
C ARG A 106 10.55 -0.76 -4.74
N MET A 107 10.51 -1.34 -3.55
CA MET A 107 11.70 -1.50 -2.72
C MET A 107 12.80 -2.25 -3.50
N ALA A 108 14.06 -1.91 -3.24
CA ALA A 108 15.23 -2.41 -3.95
C ALA A 108 15.28 -2.05 -5.46
N THR A 109 14.64 -0.94 -5.87
CA THR A 109 14.91 -0.36 -7.19
C THR A 109 16.26 0.37 -7.16
N VAL A 110 17.28 -0.23 -7.78
CA VAL A 110 18.66 0.28 -7.80
C VAL A 110 19.19 0.45 -9.21
N TYR A 111 20.05 1.44 -9.40
CA TYR A 111 20.80 1.70 -10.62
C TYR A 111 22.30 1.67 -10.34
N GLN A 112 23.08 1.35 -11.37
CA GLN A 112 24.54 1.31 -11.28
C GLN A 112 25.12 2.65 -10.81
N ASP A 113 24.56 3.75 -11.30
CA ASP A 113 24.93 5.09 -10.91
C ASP A 113 23.79 6.08 -11.16
N ASP A 114 24.05 7.30 -10.71
CA ASP A 114 23.21 8.47 -10.83
C ASP A 114 22.86 8.81 -12.29
N HIS A 115 23.77 8.54 -13.24
CA HIS A 115 23.55 8.82 -14.65
C HIS A 115 22.57 7.82 -15.26
N ARG A 116 22.69 6.53 -14.94
CA ARG A 116 21.73 5.47 -15.34
C ARG A 116 20.34 5.72 -14.77
N ALA A 117 20.25 6.17 -13.52
CA ALA A 117 18.97 6.55 -12.92
C ALA A 117 18.31 7.70 -13.70
N ARG A 118 19.05 8.78 -14.01
CA ARG A 118 18.52 9.90 -14.80
C ARG A 118 18.09 9.49 -16.21
N GLN A 119 18.86 8.62 -16.88
CA GLN A 119 18.50 8.07 -18.20
C GLN A 119 17.19 7.26 -18.16
N ALA A 120 17.01 6.44 -17.12
CA ALA A 120 15.78 5.67 -16.94
C ALA A 120 14.57 6.59 -16.71
N LEU A 121 14.74 7.63 -15.90
CA LEU A 121 13.71 8.66 -15.68
C LEU A 121 13.33 9.38 -16.98
N SER A 122 14.31 9.80 -17.78
CA SER A 122 14.06 10.44 -19.09
C SER A 122 13.30 9.51 -20.04
N THR A 123 13.69 8.23 -20.11
CA THR A 123 13.06 7.25 -21.00
C THR A 123 11.59 7.02 -20.65
N GLN A 124 11.24 7.06 -19.37
CA GLN A 124 9.89 6.80 -18.87
C GLN A 124 9.12 8.07 -18.46
N GLN A 125 9.62 9.25 -18.84
CA GLN A 125 9.12 10.55 -18.36
C GLN A 125 7.62 10.70 -18.55
N ALA A 126 7.09 10.40 -19.75
CA ALA A 126 5.67 10.52 -20.04
C ALA A 126 4.80 9.60 -19.16
N VAL A 127 5.27 8.38 -18.92
CA VAL A 127 4.58 7.39 -18.06
C VAL A 127 4.53 7.89 -16.62
N PHE A 128 5.65 8.37 -16.09
CA PHE A 128 5.70 8.88 -14.72
C PHE A 128 4.87 10.14 -14.53
N THR A 129 4.89 11.09 -15.47
CA THR A 129 4.03 12.28 -15.43
C THR A 129 2.56 11.88 -15.37
N GLN A 130 2.11 11.00 -16.27
CA GLN A 130 0.72 10.56 -16.30
C GLN A 130 0.31 9.90 -14.97
N ARG A 131 1.20 9.12 -14.36
CA ARG A 131 0.94 8.47 -13.06
C ARG A 131 0.85 9.48 -11.92
N LEU A 132 1.78 10.42 -11.85
CA LEU A 132 1.72 11.48 -10.85
C LEU A 132 0.47 12.34 -11.01
N ASP A 133 0.04 12.61 -12.24
CA ASP A 133 -1.22 13.31 -12.48
C ASP A 133 -2.46 12.57 -11.95
N GLN A 134 -2.47 11.24 -12.02
CA GLN A 134 -3.54 10.40 -11.44
C GLN A 134 -3.55 10.43 -9.91
N LEU A 135 -2.38 10.63 -9.29
CA LEU A 135 -2.20 10.62 -7.83
C LEU A 135 -2.29 12.01 -7.21
N ARG A 136 -2.31 13.06 -8.01
CA ARG A 136 -2.31 14.46 -7.55
C ARG A 136 -3.58 14.76 -6.76
N ALA A 137 -3.41 15.37 -5.58
CA ALA A 137 -4.48 15.70 -4.64
C ALA A 137 -5.31 14.48 -4.20
N HIS A 138 -4.66 13.32 -4.09
CA HIS A 138 -5.24 12.10 -3.58
C HIS A 138 -4.34 11.46 -2.53
N THR A 139 -4.98 10.75 -1.62
CA THR A 139 -4.35 10.00 -0.54
C THR A 139 -4.87 8.57 -0.51
N GLU A 140 -4.00 7.60 -0.21
CA GLU A 140 -4.40 6.21 -0.04
C GLU A 140 -4.87 5.94 1.40
N TYR A 141 -6.03 5.26 1.51
CA TYR A 141 -6.55 4.71 2.75
C TYR A 141 -6.86 3.22 2.58
N GLY A 142 -6.48 2.41 3.56
CA GLY A 142 -6.83 0.99 3.61
C GLY A 142 -8.03 0.74 4.52
N VAL A 143 -8.98 -0.10 4.09
CA VAL A 143 -10.06 -0.61 4.95
C VAL A 143 -9.92 -2.12 5.10
N LYS A 144 -9.89 -2.57 6.36
CA LYS A 144 -9.81 -3.97 6.71
C LYS A 144 -11.00 -4.39 7.56
N VAL A 145 -11.55 -5.57 7.30
CA VAL A 145 -12.62 -6.17 8.11
C VAL A 145 -12.11 -7.49 8.67
N TYR A 146 -12.28 -7.66 9.97
CA TYR A 146 -11.88 -8.86 10.71
C TYR A 146 -13.07 -9.43 11.46
N LEU A 147 -13.16 -10.76 11.51
CA LEU A 147 -14.09 -11.45 12.39
C LEU A 147 -13.56 -11.44 13.82
N THR A 148 -14.37 -11.06 14.80
CA THR A 148 -13.95 -11.14 16.20
C THR A 148 -14.05 -12.59 16.70
N PRO A 149 -13.16 -13.04 17.62
CA PRO A 149 -13.18 -14.41 18.14
C PRO A 149 -14.50 -14.80 18.83
N ALA A 150 -15.22 -13.82 19.39
CA ALA A 150 -16.50 -14.02 20.05
C ALA A 150 -17.69 -14.16 19.07
N ALA A 151 -17.59 -13.59 17.86
CA ALA A 151 -18.68 -13.54 16.90
C ALA A 151 -19.21 -14.93 16.52
N GLY A 152 -18.33 -15.94 16.46
CA GLY A 152 -18.69 -17.31 16.07
C GLY A 152 -19.18 -18.21 17.21
N GLN A 153 -19.21 -17.74 18.46
CA GLN A 153 -19.67 -18.56 19.58
C GLN A 153 -21.20 -18.54 19.67
N PRO A 154 -21.86 -19.69 19.84
CA PRO A 154 -23.29 -19.69 20.10
C PRO A 154 -23.58 -18.92 21.39
N PRO A 155 -24.69 -18.16 21.48
CA PRO A 155 -25.07 -17.50 22.72
C PRO A 155 -25.16 -18.53 23.85
N SER A 156 -24.75 -18.14 25.06
CA SER A 156 -24.82 -19.01 26.23
C SER A 156 -26.25 -19.49 26.40
N ALA A 157 -26.49 -20.78 26.11
CA ALA A 157 -27.81 -21.35 26.17
C ALA A 157 -28.24 -21.46 27.64
N ALA A 158 -29.45 -21.04 27.95
CA ALA A 158 -30.08 -21.35 29.24
C ALA A 158 -30.09 -22.87 29.45
N PRO A 159 -29.97 -23.38 30.70
CA PRO A 159 -29.86 -24.81 30.96
C PRO A 159 -31.07 -25.57 30.40
N ALA A 160 -30.84 -26.30 29.31
CA ALA A 160 -31.81 -27.19 28.69
C ALA A 160 -31.81 -28.56 29.39
N PRO A 161 -32.93 -29.31 29.37
CA PRO A 161 -33.00 -30.64 29.98
C PRO A 161 -31.95 -31.59 29.42
N PRO A 162 -31.50 -32.60 30.19
CA PRO A 162 -30.38 -33.46 29.81
C PRO A 162 -30.70 -34.23 28.52
N ALA A 163 -30.11 -33.78 27.41
CA ALA A 163 -30.08 -34.53 26.16
C ALA A 163 -29.01 -35.64 26.25
N SER A 164 -29.17 -36.70 25.45
CA SER A 164 -28.11 -37.70 25.33
C SER A 164 -26.81 -37.04 24.82
N PRO A 165 -25.62 -37.52 25.23
CA PRO A 165 -24.34 -36.89 24.87
C PRO A 165 -24.17 -36.63 23.37
N GLY A 166 -24.63 -37.56 22.52
CA GLY A 166 -24.60 -37.41 21.06
C GLY A 166 -25.56 -36.35 20.52
N LYS A 167 -26.78 -36.21 21.09
CA LYS A 167 -27.73 -35.15 20.70
C LYS A 167 -27.23 -33.77 21.14
N ALA A 168 -26.67 -33.67 22.35
CA ALA A 168 -26.06 -32.45 22.84
C ALA A 168 -24.88 -32.00 21.96
N TYR A 169 -24.01 -32.92 21.57
CA TYR A 169 -22.89 -32.64 20.65
C TYR A 169 -23.36 -32.15 19.27
N LEU A 170 -24.35 -32.82 18.66
CA LEU A 170 -24.88 -32.41 17.36
C LEU A 170 -25.60 -31.06 17.42
N GLN A 171 -26.32 -30.76 18.51
CA GLN A 171 -26.95 -29.46 18.74
C GLN A 171 -25.92 -28.34 18.91
N ALA A 172 -24.88 -28.56 19.73
CA ALA A 172 -23.79 -27.60 19.90
C ALA A 172 -23.07 -27.32 18.58
N ARG A 173 -22.77 -28.37 17.79
CA ARG A 173 -22.13 -28.24 16.47
C ARG A 173 -23.00 -27.49 15.46
N ARG A 174 -24.32 -27.72 15.47
CA ARG A 174 -25.26 -27.00 14.61
C ARG A 174 -25.39 -25.53 15.01
N ALA A 175 -25.45 -25.24 16.32
CA ALA A 175 -25.49 -23.87 16.82
C ALA A 175 -24.20 -23.10 16.47
N GLN A 176 -23.03 -23.74 16.62
CA GLN A 176 -21.74 -23.17 16.22
C GLN A 176 -21.64 -22.91 14.70
N ARG A 177 -22.21 -23.79 13.87
CA ARG A 177 -22.24 -23.55 12.42
C ARG A 177 -23.16 -22.37 12.08
N HIS A 178 -24.35 -22.31 12.67
CA HIS A 178 -25.28 -21.21 12.44
C HIS A 178 -24.75 -19.85 12.92
N SER A 179 -24.04 -19.79 14.05
CA SER A 179 -23.39 -18.55 14.51
C SER A 179 -22.30 -18.11 13.53
N ARG A 180 -21.43 -19.03 13.09
CA ARG A 180 -20.43 -18.72 12.06
C ARG A 180 -21.07 -18.22 10.76
N ASP A 181 -22.09 -18.90 10.25
CA ASP A 181 -22.81 -18.50 9.03
C ASP A 181 -23.50 -17.12 9.18
N ALA A 182 -23.91 -16.74 10.40
CA ALA A 182 -24.46 -15.42 10.66
C ALA A 182 -23.39 -14.32 10.60
N VAL A 183 -22.21 -14.58 11.15
CA VAL A 183 -21.07 -13.64 11.14
C VAL A 183 -20.54 -13.41 9.74
N TYR A 184 -20.40 -14.45 8.93
CA TYR A 184 -19.97 -14.27 7.53
C TYR A 184 -20.99 -13.44 6.73
N ARG A 185 -22.30 -13.61 6.98
CA ARG A 185 -23.32 -12.75 6.36
C ARG A 185 -23.24 -11.30 6.83
N GLN A 186 -22.94 -11.05 8.10
CA GLN A 186 -22.67 -9.69 8.58
C GLN A 186 -21.45 -9.09 7.87
N ALA A 187 -20.38 -9.88 7.67
CA ALA A 187 -19.19 -9.43 6.95
C ALA A 187 -19.46 -9.10 5.48
N GLU A 188 -20.28 -9.91 4.80
CA GLU A 188 -20.74 -9.62 3.43
C GLU A 188 -21.54 -8.31 3.38
N GLN A 189 -22.50 -8.13 4.29
CA GLN A 189 -23.28 -6.89 4.39
C GLN A 189 -22.40 -5.66 4.68
N ALA A 190 -21.41 -5.80 5.56
CA ALA A 190 -20.46 -4.74 5.85
C ALA A 190 -19.63 -4.41 4.61
N ALA A 191 -19.17 -5.41 3.85
CA ALA A 191 -18.43 -5.20 2.61
C ALA A 191 -19.27 -4.46 1.55
N GLU A 192 -20.55 -4.81 1.39
CA GLU A 192 -21.48 -4.11 0.49
C GLU A 192 -21.68 -2.65 0.87
N ILE A 193 -21.85 -2.36 2.16
CA ILE A 193 -22.01 -0.98 2.65
C ILE A 193 -20.71 -0.18 2.48
N ILE A 194 -19.56 -0.76 2.80
CA ILE A 194 -18.25 -0.13 2.58
C ILE A 194 -18.05 0.18 1.10
N GLU A 195 -18.41 -0.74 0.20
CA GLU A 195 -18.34 -0.52 -1.25
C GLU A 195 -19.28 0.60 -1.70
N ALA A 196 -20.50 0.67 -1.18
CA ALA A 196 -21.44 1.75 -1.47
C ALA A 196 -20.91 3.11 -0.99
N ILE A 197 -20.27 3.18 0.17
CA ILE A 197 -19.60 4.39 0.68
C ILE A 197 -18.43 4.74 -0.25
N ALA A 198 -17.55 3.79 -0.54
CA ALA A 198 -16.38 4.00 -1.38
C ALA A 198 -16.75 4.51 -2.78
N SER A 199 -17.84 4.04 -3.38
CA SER A 199 -18.30 4.49 -4.70
C SER A 199 -18.58 6.00 -4.78
N ARG A 200 -18.81 6.67 -3.65
CA ARG A 200 -19.12 8.10 -3.58
C ARG A 200 -17.90 8.98 -3.31
N HIS A 201 -16.87 8.43 -2.69
CA HIS A 201 -15.74 9.19 -2.16
C HIS A 201 -14.39 8.84 -2.78
N THR A 202 -14.31 7.76 -3.58
CA THR A 202 -13.03 7.21 -4.05
C THR A 202 -12.94 7.28 -5.57
N THR A 203 -11.74 7.50 -6.11
CA THR A 203 -11.50 7.48 -7.56
C THR A 203 -11.02 6.13 -8.05
N GLN A 204 -10.29 5.39 -7.22
CA GLN A 204 -9.81 4.05 -7.52
C GLN A 204 -9.85 3.14 -6.29
N ARG A 205 -9.88 1.84 -6.55
CA ARG A 205 -9.89 0.79 -5.53
C ARG A 205 -8.99 -0.36 -5.96
N VAL A 206 -8.23 -0.91 -5.01
CA VAL A 206 -7.46 -2.14 -5.17
C VAL A 206 -7.86 -3.11 -4.07
N ARG A 207 -8.26 -4.33 -4.43
CA ARG A 207 -8.53 -5.41 -3.47
C ARG A 207 -7.27 -6.25 -3.30
N HIS A 208 -6.77 -6.32 -2.07
CA HIS A 208 -5.65 -7.17 -1.70
C HIS A 208 -6.16 -8.53 -1.24
N ALA A 209 -5.28 -9.55 -1.32
CA ALA A 209 -5.58 -10.84 -0.73
C ALA A 209 -5.81 -10.66 0.78
N PRO A 210 -6.88 -11.26 1.35
CA PRO A 210 -7.08 -11.23 2.79
C PRO A 210 -5.88 -11.90 3.48
N GLN A 211 -5.29 -11.19 4.44
CA GLN A 211 -4.11 -11.68 5.14
C GLN A 211 -4.49 -12.89 6.00
N ARG A 212 -3.86 -14.05 5.73
CA ARG A 212 -3.99 -15.29 6.50
C ARG A 212 -2.59 -15.69 6.98
N GLY A 213 -2.36 -15.74 8.29
CA GLY A 213 -1.07 -16.20 8.83
C GLY A 213 -0.92 -16.03 10.34
N GLU A 214 0.01 -16.80 10.91
CA GLU A 214 0.36 -16.81 12.34
C GLU A 214 0.80 -15.43 12.87
N LEU A 215 1.30 -14.55 11.99
CA LEU A 215 1.75 -13.17 12.27
C LEU A 215 0.62 -12.14 12.45
N THR A 216 -0.61 -12.45 12.01
CA THR A 216 -1.78 -11.54 12.08
C THR A 216 -2.63 -11.72 13.33
N GLY A 217 -2.23 -12.64 14.22
CA GLY A 217 -3.03 -13.05 15.38
C GLY A 217 -4.23 -13.94 15.00
N PRO A 218 -5.10 -14.30 15.96
CA PRO A 218 -6.19 -15.27 15.78
C PRO A 218 -7.38 -14.75 14.97
N GLN A 219 -7.30 -13.55 14.37
CA GLN A 219 -8.43 -12.88 13.74
C GLN A 219 -8.43 -13.07 12.23
N GLU A 220 -9.50 -13.66 11.71
CA GLU A 220 -9.69 -13.88 10.27
C GLU A 220 -9.99 -12.56 9.55
N ASN A 221 -9.11 -12.14 8.66
CA ASN A 221 -9.35 -11.01 7.77
C ASN A 221 -10.23 -11.45 6.60
N VAL A 222 -11.33 -10.74 6.37
CA VAL A 222 -12.32 -11.04 5.33
C VAL A 222 -12.42 -9.95 4.25
N LEU A 223 -11.90 -8.74 4.55
CA LEU A 223 -11.73 -7.65 3.60
C LEU A 223 -10.39 -6.96 3.83
N ASN A 224 -9.67 -6.65 2.76
CA ASN A 224 -8.44 -5.87 2.76
C ASN A 224 -8.37 -5.07 1.46
N ASP A 225 -8.99 -3.89 1.47
CA ASP A 225 -9.07 -3.03 0.29
C ASP A 225 -8.26 -1.75 0.53
N ALA A 226 -7.64 -1.23 -0.52
CA ALA A 226 -7.06 0.10 -0.58
C ALA A 226 -7.92 0.99 -1.48
N TYR A 227 -8.07 2.25 -1.09
CA TYR A 227 -8.85 3.26 -1.80
C TYR A 227 -7.99 4.49 -2.04
N LEU A 228 -8.04 5.00 -3.27
CA LEU A 228 -7.46 6.29 -3.63
C LEU A 228 -8.55 7.35 -3.48
N ILE A 229 -8.34 8.29 -2.57
CA ILE A 229 -9.36 9.22 -2.11
C ILE A 229 -8.89 10.65 -2.41
N PRO A 230 -9.67 11.48 -3.11
CA PRO A 230 -9.43 12.91 -3.20
C PRO A 230 -9.27 13.52 -1.80
N ASP A 231 -8.27 14.38 -1.60
CA ASP A 231 -7.92 14.86 -0.25
C ASP A 231 -9.08 15.57 0.45
N ASP A 232 -9.98 16.20 -0.31
CA ASP A 232 -11.18 16.89 0.17
C ASP A 232 -12.35 15.94 0.55
N GLN A 233 -12.25 14.65 0.20
CA GLN A 233 -13.23 13.60 0.52
C GLN A 233 -12.77 12.70 1.67
N ALA A 234 -11.50 12.75 2.07
CA ALA A 234 -10.90 11.81 3.02
C ALA A 234 -11.58 11.80 4.39
N GLU A 235 -11.94 12.96 4.93
CA GLU A 235 -12.61 13.07 6.24
C GLU A 235 -14.04 12.49 6.19
N GLN A 236 -14.78 12.81 5.12
CA GLN A 236 -16.15 12.34 4.92
C GLN A 236 -16.20 10.83 4.75
N PHE A 237 -15.26 10.26 3.99
CA PHE A 237 -15.11 8.82 3.84
C PHE A 237 -14.85 8.14 5.19
N GLN A 238 -13.88 8.62 5.97
CA GLN A 238 -13.55 8.04 7.28
C GLN A 238 -14.74 8.10 8.24
N ALA A 239 -15.45 9.22 8.28
CA ALA A 239 -16.64 9.38 9.11
C ALA A 239 -17.77 8.42 8.69
N ALA A 240 -18.00 8.23 7.39
CA ALA A 240 -19.01 7.31 6.87
C ALA A 240 -18.68 5.85 7.20
N ILE A 241 -17.42 5.43 7.09
CA ILE A 241 -16.98 4.08 7.47
C ILE A 241 -17.13 3.87 8.98
N ALA A 242 -16.75 4.87 9.79
CA ALA A 242 -16.90 4.80 11.24
C ALA A 242 -18.37 4.70 11.67
N ASP A 243 -19.27 5.42 10.99
CA ASP A 243 -20.72 5.31 11.22
C ASP A 243 -21.24 3.91 10.85
N ALA A 244 -20.89 3.42 9.66
CA ALA A 244 -21.29 2.09 9.20
C ALA A 244 -20.80 0.99 10.15
N ALA A 245 -19.58 1.10 10.69
CA ALA A 245 -19.02 0.14 11.62
C ALA A 245 -19.85 -0.05 12.90
N ARG A 246 -20.63 0.96 13.32
CA ARG A 246 -21.53 0.86 14.47
C ARG A 246 -22.66 -0.17 14.29
N SER A 247 -22.99 -0.49 13.03
CA SER A 247 -24.01 -1.50 12.71
C SER A 247 -23.49 -2.94 12.81
N PHE A 248 -22.17 -3.12 13.00
CA PHE A 248 -21.50 -4.43 12.96
C PHE A 248 -20.64 -4.68 14.21
N PRO A 249 -21.22 -4.79 15.41
CA PRO A 249 -20.47 -4.94 16.66
C PRO A 249 -19.64 -6.24 16.73
N ASP A 250 -20.02 -7.26 15.96
CA ASP A 250 -19.33 -8.55 15.89
C ASP A 250 -18.11 -8.53 14.95
N LEU A 251 -17.93 -7.44 14.20
CA LEU A 251 -16.81 -7.22 13.28
C LEU A 251 -15.88 -6.15 13.82
N ARG A 252 -14.58 -6.29 13.54
CA ARG A 252 -13.62 -5.19 13.69
C ARG A 252 -13.34 -4.61 12.31
N ILE A 253 -13.79 -3.38 12.09
CA ILE A 253 -13.54 -2.62 10.86
C ILE A 253 -12.48 -1.57 11.16
N GLU A 254 -11.38 -1.60 10.41
CA GLU A 254 -10.24 -0.71 10.61
C GLU A 254 -10.00 0.12 9.36
N VAL A 255 -9.83 1.42 9.54
CA VAL A 255 -9.33 2.33 8.51
C VAL A 255 -7.89 2.68 8.86
N THR A 256 -7.00 2.56 7.89
CA THR A 256 -5.57 2.85 8.01
C THR A 256 -5.18 3.91 6.99
N GLY A 257 -4.26 4.79 7.36
CA GLY A 257 -3.83 5.91 6.55
C GLY A 257 -3.76 7.20 7.37
N PRO A 258 -3.41 8.34 6.76
CA PRO A 258 -3.09 8.50 5.34
C PRO A 258 -1.78 7.79 4.95
N TRP A 259 -1.75 7.15 3.78
CA TRP A 259 -0.54 6.51 3.25
C TRP A 259 -0.13 7.12 1.91
N ALA A 260 1.16 7.07 1.60
CA ALA A 260 1.64 7.18 0.23
C ALA A 260 0.98 6.10 -0.65
N PRO A 261 0.69 6.39 -1.94
CA PRO A 261 -0.20 5.58 -2.78
C PRO A 261 0.47 4.32 -3.36
N TYR A 262 1.00 3.44 -2.50
CA TYR A 262 1.68 2.21 -2.90
C TYR A 262 0.81 1.28 -3.74
N SER A 263 -0.47 1.11 -3.36
CA SER A 263 -1.39 0.20 -4.06
C SER A 263 -1.70 0.68 -5.47
N PHE A 264 -1.54 1.99 -5.74
CA PHE A 264 -1.86 2.63 -7.00
C PHE A 264 -0.61 2.99 -7.83
N ALA A 265 0.58 2.68 -7.31
CA ALA A 265 1.84 3.02 -7.95
C ALA A 265 2.22 2.09 -9.13
N THR A 266 1.73 0.84 -9.12
CA THR A 266 1.96 -0.13 -10.19
C THR A 266 0.66 -0.35 -10.98
N PRO A 267 0.65 -0.34 -12.32
CA PRO A 267 -0.51 -0.79 -13.07
C PRO A 267 -0.92 -2.20 -12.65
N ALA A 268 -2.23 -2.43 -12.55
CA ALA A 268 -2.75 -3.79 -12.61
C ALA A 268 -2.20 -4.46 -13.89
N PRO A 269 -1.75 -5.72 -13.85
CA PRO A 269 -1.32 -6.41 -15.06
C PRO A 269 -2.43 -6.33 -16.10
N ALA A 270 -2.07 -6.02 -17.36
CA ALA A 270 -3.03 -6.03 -18.45
C ALA A 270 -3.72 -7.41 -18.47
N PRO A 271 -5.04 -7.48 -18.71
CA PRO A 271 -5.70 -8.76 -18.91
C PRO A 271 -4.94 -9.51 -20.01
N ALA A 272 -4.52 -10.74 -19.71
CA ALA A 272 -3.78 -11.56 -20.66
C ALA A 272 -4.58 -11.62 -21.97
N ASP A 273 -3.97 -11.21 -23.08
CA ASP A 273 -4.52 -11.41 -24.42
C ASP A 273 -4.89 -12.89 -24.52
N THR A 274 -6.20 -13.14 -24.56
CA THR A 274 -6.72 -14.48 -24.77
C THR A 274 -6.31 -14.85 -26.18
N PRO A 275 -5.47 -15.88 -26.40
CA PRO A 275 -5.03 -16.22 -27.73
C PRO A 275 -6.25 -16.53 -28.59
N GLU A 276 -6.40 -15.78 -29.69
CA GLU A 276 -7.44 -15.99 -30.69
C GLU A 276 -7.36 -17.45 -31.18
N PRO A 277 -8.47 -18.20 -31.20
CA PRO A 277 -8.44 -19.58 -31.64
C PRO A 277 -8.02 -19.65 -33.11
N PRO A 278 -7.19 -20.63 -33.51
CA PRO A 278 -6.74 -20.76 -34.88
C PRO A 278 -7.94 -20.98 -35.82
N ARG A 279 -7.94 -20.26 -36.95
CA ARG A 279 -8.89 -20.43 -38.06
C ARG A 279 -8.77 -21.79 -38.73
#